data_AF-A0A3G2G5S4-F1
#
_entry.id   AF-A0A3G2G5S4-F1
#
_cell.length_a   1.000
_cell.length_b   1.000
_cell.length_c   1.000
_cell.angle_alpha   90.00
_cell.angle_beta   90.00
_cell.angle_gamma   90.00
#
_symmetry.space_group_name_H-M   'P 1'
#
loop_
_entity.id
_entity.type
_entity.pdbx_description
1 polymer ?
#
loop_
_entity_poly.entity_id
_entity_poly.type
_entity_poly.pdbx_seq_one_letter_code
_entity_poly.pdbx_strand_id
1 'polypeptide(L)'
;MKRKVFKYKFVYWIILLLNITISISFLVGVNNRIETKDFDSILDIFSFTAITLISILSLISLVMLIIKNKNSTIVFSVVVLLILLIISVFLIYSIFVVKDFGENKADFYTAPIPYLIIFGVLFLIHKYKSIDKFEYLEIDEIGKPN
;
A
#
# COMPACT_ATOMS: atom_id res chain seq x y z
N MET A 1 -13.97 1.19 24.82
CA MET A 1 -14.75 0.88 23.58
C MET A 1 -13.79 0.46 22.47
N LYS A 2 -14.05 -0.66 21.77
CA LYS A 2 -13.21 -1.16 20.65
C LYS A 2 -13.82 -0.71 19.32
N ARG A 3 -13.26 0.34 18.69
CA ARG A 3 -13.70 0.80 17.36
C ARG A 3 -13.44 -0.26 16.28
N LYS A 4 -14.35 -0.41 15.32
CA LYS A 4 -14.19 -1.31 14.17
C LYS A 4 -13.76 -0.51 12.94
N VAL A 5 -12.67 -0.94 12.30
CA VAL A 5 -12.13 -0.33 11.06
C VAL A 5 -12.73 -0.99 9.82
N PHE A 6 -12.91 -2.31 9.87
CA PHE A 6 -13.50 -3.12 8.80
C PHE A 6 -14.68 -3.94 9.34
N LYS A 7 -15.63 -4.26 8.45
CA LYS A 7 -16.79 -5.11 8.75
C LYS A 7 -16.36 -6.51 9.21
N TYR A 8 -15.33 -7.07 8.58
CA TYR A 8 -14.85 -8.43 8.85
C TYR A 8 -13.45 -8.41 9.48
N LYS A 9 -13.28 -9.23 10.53
CA LYS A 9 -12.01 -9.37 11.26
C LYS A 9 -10.87 -9.88 10.37
N PHE A 10 -11.15 -10.81 9.44
CA PHE A 10 -10.12 -11.35 8.55
C PHE A 10 -9.57 -10.27 7.59
N VAL A 11 -10.42 -9.38 7.06
CA VAL A 11 -9.99 -8.27 6.17
C VAL A 11 -9.04 -7.34 6.91
N TYR A 12 -9.36 -7.03 8.18
CA TYR A 12 -8.45 -6.24 9.02
C TYR A 12 -7.06 -6.88 9.13
N TRP A 13 -6.97 -8.20 9.38
CA TRP A 13 -5.69 -8.88 9.48
C TRP A 13 -4.91 -8.91 8.16
N ILE A 14 -5.60 -9.10 7.03
CA ILE A 14 -4.98 -9.03 5.69
C ILE A 14 -4.37 -7.65 5.46
N ILE A 15 -5.14 -6.59 5.72
CA ILE A 15 -4.68 -5.20 5.52
C ILE A 15 -3.55 -4.85 6.49
N LEU A 16 -3.62 -5.29 7.74
CA LEU A 16 -2.55 -5.09 8.70
C LEU A 16 -1.25 -5.78 8.25
N LEU A 17 -1.34 -7.04 7.82
CA LEU A 17 -0.19 -7.80 7.34
C LEU A 17 0.44 -7.14 6.11
N LEU A 18 -0.38 -6.75 5.13
CA LEU A 18 0.08 -6.03 3.93
C LEU A 18 0.79 -4.73 4.29
N ASN A 19 0.25 -3.97 5.23
CA ASN A 19 0.86 -2.70 5.65
C ASN A 19 2.20 -2.91 6.37
N ILE A 20 2.33 -3.99 7.16
CA ILE A 20 3.61 -4.39 7.76
C ILE A 20 4.62 -4.74 6.66
N THR A 21 4.24 -5.57 5.68
CA THR A 21 5.12 -5.94 4.57
C THR A 21 5.56 -4.73 3.76
N ILE A 22 4.64 -3.82 3.43
CA ILE A 22 4.95 -2.56 2.74
C ILE A 22 5.91 -1.73 3.58
N SER A 23 5.63 -1.53 4.87
CA SER A 23 6.48 -0.71 5.74
C SER A 23 7.90 -1.23 5.84
N ILE A 24 8.08 -2.54 6.03
CA ILE A 24 9.41 -3.15 6.08
C ILE A 24 10.12 -3.01 4.72
N SER A 25 9.43 -3.33 3.63
CA SER A 25 10.04 -3.30 2.28
C SER A 25 10.51 -1.89 1.89
N PHE A 26 9.69 -0.88 2.15
CA PHE A 26 10.05 0.51 1.84
C PHE A 26 11.10 1.07 2.80
N LEU A 27 11.09 0.67 4.07
CA LEU A 27 12.16 1.05 5.00
C LEU A 27 13.52 0.49 4.56
N VAL A 28 13.56 -0.78 4.13
CA VAL A 28 14.77 -1.38 3.53
C VAL A 28 15.19 -0.61 2.28
N GLY A 29 14.23 -0.26 1.41
CA GLY A 29 14.51 0.55 0.21
C GLY A 29 15.11 1.93 0.52
N VAL A 30 14.62 2.61 1.57
CA VAL A 30 15.20 3.88 2.05
C VAL A 30 16.62 3.67 2.55
N ASN A 31 16.85 2.68 3.43
CA ASN A 31 18.16 2.42 3.99
C ASN A 31 19.19 2.09 2.90
N ASN A 32 18.84 1.22 1.95
CA ASN A 32 19.71 0.86 0.84
C ASN A 32 20.11 2.10 0.01
N ARG A 33 19.16 2.99 -0.30
CA ARG A 33 19.46 4.22 -1.06
C ARG A 33 20.33 5.20 -0.28
N ILE A 34 20.17 5.28 1.05
CA ILE A 34 21.05 6.11 1.89
C ILE A 34 22.47 5.54 1.90
N GLU A 35 22.62 4.21 1.98
CA GLU A 35 23.92 3.54 2.01
C GLU A 35 24.68 3.68 0.68
N THR A 36 24.01 3.52 -0.46
CA THR A 36 24.67 3.58 -1.77
C THR A 36 24.95 5.00 -2.26
N LYS A 37 24.23 6.01 -1.73
CA LYS A 37 24.37 7.44 -2.12
C LYS A 37 24.14 7.73 -3.61
N ASP A 38 23.36 6.89 -4.28
CA ASP A 38 23.05 7.06 -5.71
C ASP A 38 21.97 8.14 -5.91
N PHE A 39 22.41 9.40 -6.03
CA PHE A 39 21.56 10.59 -6.25
C PHE A 39 21.96 11.38 -7.50
N ASP A 40 22.53 10.70 -8.49
CA ASP A 40 23.17 11.35 -9.65
C ASP A 40 22.16 11.94 -10.65
N SER A 41 20.89 11.52 -10.61
CA SER A 41 19.85 11.98 -11.52
C SER A 41 18.62 12.55 -10.80
N ILE A 42 17.87 13.42 -11.50
CA ILE A 42 16.57 13.94 -11.03
C ILE A 42 15.60 12.78 -10.78
N LEU A 43 15.67 11.71 -11.59
CA LEU A 43 14.85 10.52 -11.42
C LEU A 43 15.20 9.78 -10.12
N ASP A 44 16.48 9.71 -9.76
CA ASP A 44 16.92 9.10 -8.50
C ASP A 44 16.42 9.90 -7.29
N ILE A 45 16.55 11.23 -7.31
CA ILE A 45 16.04 12.12 -6.25
C ILE A 45 14.53 12.00 -6.10
N PHE A 46 13.80 11.97 -7.24
CA PHE A 46 12.36 11.75 -7.25
C PHE A 46 12.00 10.39 -6.64
N SER A 47 12.67 9.33 -7.08
CA SER A 47 12.43 7.96 -6.59
C SER A 47 12.67 7.84 -5.09
N PHE A 48 13.75 8.43 -4.59
CA PHE A 48 14.10 8.40 -3.17
C PHE A 48 13.07 9.15 -2.33
N THR A 49 12.66 10.34 -2.78
CA THR A 49 11.63 11.13 -2.10
C THR A 49 10.31 10.37 -2.04
N ALA A 50 9.93 9.71 -3.13
CA ALA A 50 8.70 8.94 -3.23
C ALA A 50 8.72 7.69 -2.33
N ILE A 51 9.83 6.93 -2.33
CA ILE A 51 10.04 5.76 -1.45
C ILE A 51 10.01 6.18 0.02
N THR A 52 10.68 7.29 0.37
CA THR A 52 10.70 7.84 1.73
C THR A 52 9.29 8.25 2.20
N LEU A 53 8.54 8.94 1.34
CA LEU A 53 7.17 9.34 1.63
C LEU A 53 6.26 8.12 1.86
N ILE A 54 6.38 7.09 1.04
CA ILE A 54 5.63 5.84 1.22
C ILE A 54 6.01 5.18 2.55
N SER A 55 7.30 5.09 2.88
CA SER A 55 7.76 4.50 4.14
C SER A 55 7.18 5.22 5.36
N ILE A 56 7.16 6.56 5.36
CA ILE A 56 6.61 7.35 6.46
C ILE A 56 5.09 7.15 6.55
N LEU A 57 4.38 7.26 5.43
CA LEU A 57 2.93 7.12 5.41
C LEU A 57 2.46 5.70 5.76
N SER A 58 3.22 4.66 5.37
CA SER A 58 2.90 3.28 5.72
C SER A 58 3.06 3.05 7.22
N LEU A 59 4.12 3.58 7.85
CA LEU A 59 4.29 3.52 9.31
C LEU A 59 3.17 4.27 10.05
N ILE A 60 2.81 5.47 9.60
CA ILE A 60 1.69 6.23 10.16
C ILE A 60 0.39 5.40 10.04
N SER A 61 0.14 4.85 8.86
CA SER A 61 -1.03 4.02 8.60
C SER A 61 -1.06 2.77 9.49
N LEU A 62 0.08 2.12 9.70
CA LEU A 62 0.22 0.95 10.55
C LEU A 62 -0.14 1.27 12.00
N VAL A 63 0.43 2.35 12.56
CA VAL A 63 0.09 2.83 13.91
C VAL A 63 -1.41 3.12 14.01
N MET A 64 -1.97 3.81 13.01
CA MET A 64 -3.40 4.12 12.94
C MET A 64 -4.29 2.87 12.87
N LEU A 65 -3.86 1.81 12.17
CA LEU A 65 -4.58 0.52 12.11
C LEU A 65 -4.54 -0.20 13.47
N ILE A 66 -3.42 -0.17 14.19
CA ILE A 66 -3.27 -0.80 15.51
C ILE A 66 -4.18 -0.12 16.53
N ILE A 67 -4.20 1.22 16.56
CA ILE A 67 -5.09 1.99 17.45
C ILE A 67 -6.53 2.08 16.93
N LYS A 68 -6.82 1.44 15.79
CA LYS A 68 -8.14 1.39 15.15
C LYS A 68 -8.75 2.77 14.87
N ASN A 69 -7.92 3.69 14.38
CA ASN A 69 -8.34 5.01 13.95
C ASN A 69 -9.21 4.90 12.68
N LYS A 70 -10.32 5.66 12.61
CA LYS A 70 -11.23 5.68 11.45
C LYS A 70 -10.55 6.09 10.14
N ASN A 71 -9.52 6.93 10.22
CA ASN A 71 -8.79 7.42 9.04
C ASN A 71 -7.72 6.44 8.55
N SER A 72 -7.43 5.37 9.30
CA SER A 72 -6.38 4.38 8.95
C SER A 72 -6.55 3.80 7.55
N THR A 73 -7.78 3.48 7.16
CA THR A 73 -8.12 2.95 5.82
C THR A 73 -7.86 3.94 4.70
N ILE A 74 -8.10 5.24 4.95
CA ILE A 74 -7.88 6.31 3.98
C ILE A 74 -6.38 6.48 3.78
N VAL A 75 -5.61 6.61 4.87
CA VAL A 75 -4.15 6.75 4.80
C VAL A 75 -3.53 5.53 4.10
N PHE A 76 -3.98 4.32 4.41
CA PHE A 76 -3.49 3.12 3.72
C PHE A 76 -3.84 3.11 2.22
N SER A 77 -5.04 3.56 1.85
CA SER A 77 -5.43 3.68 0.44
C SER A 77 -4.55 4.68 -0.31
N VAL A 78 -4.21 5.81 0.33
CA VAL A 78 -3.26 6.79 -0.24
C VAL A 78 -1.88 6.17 -0.45
N VAL A 79 -1.37 5.40 0.53
CA VAL A 79 -0.10 4.66 0.38
C VAL A 79 -0.14 3.74 -0.85
N VAL A 80 -1.21 2.95 -0.99
CA VAL A 80 -1.37 2.01 -2.11
C VAL A 80 -1.47 2.75 -3.45
N LEU A 81 -2.15 3.89 -3.50
CA LEU A 81 -2.23 4.74 -4.70
C LEU A 81 -0.89 5.39 -5.05
N LEU A 82 -0.08 5.78 -4.07
CA LEU A 82 1.27 6.28 -4.31
C LEU A 82 2.17 5.19 -4.92
N ILE A 83 2.09 3.96 -4.40
CA ILE A 83 2.80 2.80 -4.97
C ILE A 83 2.38 2.61 -6.44
N LEU A 84 1.08 2.64 -6.72
CA LEU A 84 0.54 2.53 -8.08
C LEU A 84 1.10 3.61 -9.02
N LEU A 85 1.14 4.86 -8.54
CA LEU A 85 1.65 5.99 -9.30
C LEU A 85 3.13 5.83 -9.62
N ILE A 86 3.95 5.42 -8.64
CA ILE A 86 5.38 5.17 -8.86
C ILE A 86 5.59 4.08 -9.91
N ILE A 87 4.92 2.93 -9.76
CA ILE A 87 5.03 1.82 -10.72
C ILE A 87 4.66 2.32 -12.13
N SER A 88 3.59 3.11 -12.25
CA SER A 88 3.14 3.66 -13.53
C SER A 88 4.15 4.63 -14.14
N VAL A 89 4.77 5.51 -13.34
CA VAL A 89 5.82 6.42 -13.81
C VAL A 89 7.02 5.64 -14.34
N PHE A 90 7.50 4.64 -13.60
CA PHE A 90 8.64 3.82 -14.03
C PHE A 90 8.32 2.96 -15.25
N LEU A 91 7.10 2.43 -15.34
CA LEU A 91 6.63 1.71 -16.52
C LEU A 91 6.65 2.62 -17.76
N ILE A 92 6.09 3.82 -17.67
CA ILE A 92 6.09 4.82 -18.76
C ILE A 92 7.52 5.18 -19.14
N TYR A 93 8.39 5.43 -18.16
CA TYR A 93 9.80 5.74 -18.40
C TYR A 93 10.51 4.61 -19.16
N SER A 94 10.28 3.36 -18.77
CA SER A 94 10.82 2.18 -19.44
C SER A 94 10.30 2.04 -20.89
N ILE A 95 8.98 2.19 -21.14
CA ILE A 95 8.40 2.10 -22.49
C ILE A 95 8.95 3.20 -23.41
N PHE A 96 8.92 4.45 -22.96
CA PHE A 96 9.09 5.60 -23.85
C PHE A 96 10.51 6.15 -23.89
N VAL A 97 11.27 6.04 -22.79
CA VAL A 97 12.61 6.63 -22.67
C VAL A 97 13.68 5.57 -22.87
N VAL A 98 13.70 4.54 -22.02
CA VAL A 98 14.74 3.49 -22.07
C VAL A 98 14.52 2.57 -23.27
N LYS A 99 13.26 2.34 -23.66
CA LYS A 99 12.83 1.38 -24.71
C LYS A 99 13.35 -0.03 -24.44
N ASP A 100 13.54 -0.33 -23.17
CA ASP A 100 13.99 -1.62 -22.66
C ASP A 100 13.02 -2.04 -21.55
N PHE A 101 12.50 -3.25 -21.67
CA PHE A 101 11.45 -3.80 -20.80
C PHE A 101 11.93 -4.95 -19.92
N GLY A 102 13.23 -4.97 -19.63
CA GLY A 102 13.88 -6.03 -18.90
C GLY A 102 14.55 -7.03 -19.83
N GLU A 103 15.36 -7.91 -19.25
CA GLU A 103 16.18 -8.86 -20.00
C GLU A 103 15.33 -9.91 -20.74
N ASN A 104 14.11 -10.19 -20.25
CA ASN A 104 13.25 -11.25 -20.81
C ASN A 104 11.90 -10.72 -21.29
N LYS A 105 11.41 -11.26 -22.41
CA LYS A 105 10.04 -11.00 -22.91
C LYS A 105 8.94 -11.34 -21.88
N ALA A 106 9.25 -12.22 -20.93
CA ALA A 106 8.37 -12.60 -19.83
C ALA A 106 8.05 -11.43 -18.89
N ASP A 107 8.96 -10.46 -18.75
CA ASP A 107 8.84 -9.32 -17.83
C ASP A 107 7.68 -8.39 -18.23
N PHE A 108 7.36 -8.34 -19.52
CA PHE A 108 6.18 -7.64 -20.02
C PHE A 108 4.86 -8.26 -19.52
N TYR A 109 4.80 -9.60 -19.39
CA TYR A 109 3.60 -10.30 -18.94
C TYR A 109 3.42 -10.30 -17.43
N THR A 110 4.48 -10.03 -16.66
CA THR A 110 4.42 -9.93 -15.20
C THR A 110 4.09 -8.51 -14.73
N ALA A 111 4.33 -7.49 -15.57
CA ALA A 111 4.01 -6.10 -15.27
C ALA A 111 2.56 -5.82 -14.82
N PRO A 112 1.50 -6.52 -15.30
CA PRO A 112 0.13 -6.33 -14.82
C PRO A 112 -0.14 -6.88 -13.41
N ILE A 113 0.69 -7.81 -12.89
CA ILE A 113 0.44 -8.49 -11.62
C ILE A 113 0.39 -7.51 -10.43
N PRO A 114 1.36 -6.59 -10.26
CA PRO A 114 1.29 -5.56 -9.22
C PRO A 114 0.01 -4.72 -9.27
N TYR A 115 -0.47 -4.38 -10.47
CA TYR A 115 -1.71 -3.61 -10.64
C TYR A 115 -2.92 -4.40 -10.15
N LEU A 116 -3.05 -5.68 -10.51
CA LEU A 116 -4.14 -6.54 -10.03
C LEU A 116 -4.16 -6.65 -8.50
N ILE A 117 -2.99 -6.81 -7.89
CA ILE A 117 -2.85 -6.85 -6.43
C ILE A 117 -3.33 -5.53 -5.82
N ILE A 118 -2.86 -4.39 -6.33
CA ILE A 118 -3.22 -3.06 -5.85
C ILE A 118 -4.73 -2.83 -5.96
N PHE A 119 -5.33 -3.08 -7.13
CA PHE A 119 -6.77 -2.93 -7.33
C PHE A 119 -7.57 -3.87 -6.44
N GLY A 120 -7.09 -5.11 -6.22
CA GLY A 120 -7.69 -6.05 -5.28
C GLY A 120 -7.70 -5.52 -3.84
N VAL A 121 -6.59 -4.93 -3.40
CA VAL A 121 -6.49 -4.30 -2.07
C VAL A 121 -7.45 -3.12 -1.94
N LEU A 122 -7.46 -2.22 -2.93
CA LEU A 122 -8.37 -1.07 -2.95
C LEU A 122 -9.84 -1.51 -2.93
N PHE A 123 -10.18 -2.55 -3.70
CA PHE A 123 -11.52 -3.14 -3.71
C PHE A 123 -11.90 -3.73 -2.34
N LEU A 124 -11.01 -4.47 -1.68
CA LEU A 124 -11.25 -5.00 -0.33
C LEU A 124 -11.50 -3.87 0.67
N ILE A 125 -10.70 -2.79 0.61
CA ILE A 125 -10.87 -1.64 1.49
C ILE A 125 -12.23 -1.00 1.23
N HIS A 126 -12.56 -0.70 -0.04
CA HIS A 126 -13.80 -0.05 -0.40
C HIS A 126 -15.05 -0.87 -0.02
N LYS A 127 -15.06 -2.17 -0.34
CA LYS A 127 -16.21 -3.05 -0.11
C LYS A 127 -16.46 -3.36 1.37
N TYR A 128 -15.40 -3.45 2.17
CA TYR A 128 -15.49 -3.93 3.55
C TYR A 128 -15.18 -2.88 4.61
N LYS A 129 -14.95 -1.63 4.23
CA LYS A 129 -14.86 -0.50 5.18
C LYS A 129 -16.11 -0.46 6.04
N SER A 130 -15.93 -0.27 7.34
CA SER A 130 -17.07 -0.07 8.25
C SER A 130 -17.79 1.22 7.89
N ILE A 131 -19.06 1.14 7.49
CA ILE A 131 -19.93 2.31 7.30
C ILE A 131 -20.45 2.68 8.70
N ASP A 132 -20.36 3.97 9.05
CA ASP A 132 -20.54 4.56 10.40
C ASP A 132 -21.85 4.23 11.15
N LYS A 133 -22.75 3.40 10.63
CA LYS A 133 -23.97 2.96 11.33
C LYS A 133 -23.75 1.82 12.32
N PHE A 134 -22.56 1.20 12.36
CA PHE A 134 -22.25 0.06 13.23
C PHE A 134 -21.07 0.31 14.17
N GLU A 135 -20.95 1.54 14.70
CA GLU A 135 -19.91 1.90 15.69
C GLU A 135 -19.97 1.07 16.99
N TYR A 136 -21.08 0.37 17.24
CA TYR A 136 -21.32 -0.40 18.46
C TYR A 136 -21.84 -1.79 18.11
N LEU A 137 -20.94 -2.72 17.84
CA LEU A 137 -21.28 -4.14 17.80
C LEU A 137 -20.26 -4.89 18.63
N GLU A 138 -20.74 -5.53 19.69
CA GLU A 138 -19.97 -6.43 20.54
C GLU A 138 -19.26 -7.51 19.71
N ILE A 139 -18.22 -8.10 20.27
CA ILE A 139 -17.38 -9.10 19.58
C ILE A 139 -18.23 -10.32 19.16
N ASP A 140 -19.33 -10.59 19.87
CA ASP A 140 -20.20 -11.76 19.68
C ASP A 140 -21.22 -11.63 18.54
N GLU A 141 -21.30 -10.46 17.88
CA GLU A 141 -22.20 -10.22 16.74
C GLU A 141 -21.49 -10.19 15.38
N ILE A 142 -20.21 -10.54 15.35
CA ILE A 142 -19.43 -10.60 14.10
C ILE A 142 -19.80 -11.89 13.33
N GLY A 143 -20.60 -11.75 12.26
CA GLY A 143 -20.84 -12.83 11.29
C GLY A 143 -22.23 -13.47 11.31
N LYS A 144 -23.15 -13.01 12.17
CA LYS A 144 -24.54 -13.46 12.13
C LYS A 144 -25.31 -12.73 11.01
N PRO A 145 -26.06 -13.43 10.15
CA PRO A 145 -27.11 -12.79 9.38
C PRO A 145 -28.20 -12.33 10.36
N ASN A 146 -28.73 -11.12 10.15
CA ASN A 146 -29.91 -10.63 10.87
C ASN A 146 -31.07 -11.60 10.71
#